data_AF-A0A1A9RVH8-F1
#
_entry.id   AF-A0A1A9RVH8-F1
#
_cell.length_a   1.000
_cell.length_b   1.000
_cell.length_c   1.000
_cell.angle_alpha   90.00
_cell.angle_beta   90.00
_cell.angle_gamma   90.00
#
_symmetry.space_group_name_H-M   'P 1'
#
loop_
_entity.id
_entity.type
_entity.pdbx_description
1 polymer ?
#
loop_
_entity_poly.entity_id
_entity_poly.type
_entity_poly.pdbx_seq_one_letter_code
_entity_poly.pdbx_strand_id
1 'polypeptide(L)'
;MPIAEIKRRAAALPPLDNAALAAEIQRLKQRGTAFLGCIAFVQANRRISLNEAKRLTLSLPAFSTEEKAAFEQACQIMQAEFEQET
;
A
#
# COMPACT_ATOMS: atom_id res chain seq x y z
N MET A 1 -3.27 -11.19 -5.73
CA MET A 1 -3.01 -11.89 -4.44
C MET A 1 -4.05 -11.44 -3.41
N PRO A 2 -4.70 -12.35 -2.67
CA PRO A 2 -5.65 -12.00 -1.61
C PRO A 2 -4.99 -11.22 -0.46
N ILE A 3 -5.70 -10.26 0.14
CA ILE A 3 -5.16 -9.41 1.22
C ILE A 3 -4.69 -10.19 2.46
N ALA A 4 -5.35 -11.31 2.77
CA ALA A 4 -4.98 -12.18 3.88
C ALA A 4 -3.59 -12.83 3.66
N GLU A 5 -3.28 -13.22 2.42
CA GLU A 5 -1.98 -13.77 2.06
C GLU A 5 -0.88 -12.71 2.13
N ILE A 6 -1.18 -11.49 1.67
CA ILE A 6 -0.27 -10.35 1.76
C ILE A 6 0.10 -10.05 3.21
N LYS A 7 -0.90 -9.96 4.10
CA LYS A 7 -0.67 -9.71 5.53
C LYS A 7 0.12 -10.85 6.19
N ARG A 8 -0.13 -12.10 5.80
CA ARG A 8 0.63 -13.26 6.30
C ARG A 8 2.10 -13.20 5.89
N ARG A 9 2.39 -12.88 4.61
CA ARG A 9 3.75 -12.65 4.13
C ARG A 9 4.44 -11.51 4.89
N ALA A 10 3.74 -10.39 5.07
CA ALA A 10 4.27 -9.23 5.78
C ALA A 10 4.66 -9.55 7.23
N ALA A 11 3.83 -10.34 7.93
CA ALA A 11 4.05 -10.75 9.32
C ALA A 11 5.13 -11.81 9.50
N ALA A 12 5.44 -12.58 8.44
CA ALA A 12 6.51 -13.58 8.46
C ALA A 12 7.91 -12.97 8.33
N LEU A 13 8.00 -11.70 7.92
CA LEU A 13 9.25 -10.97 7.78
C LEU A 13 9.52 -10.11 9.04
N PRO A 14 10.79 -9.88 9.41
CA PRO A 14 11.11 -8.85 10.39
C PRO A 14 10.64 -7.47 9.87
N PRO A 15 10.47 -6.48 10.76
CA PRO A 15 10.17 -5.12 10.34
C PRO A 15 11.26 -4.61 9.39
N LEU A 16 10.86 -4.32 8.16
CA LEU A 16 11.76 -3.89 7.10
C LEU A 16 12.06 -2.39 7.25
N ASP A 17 13.25 -1.99 6.81
CA ASP A 17 13.54 -0.57 6.57
C ASP A 17 12.93 -0.09 5.25
N ASN A 18 13.04 1.20 4.95
CA ASN A 18 12.41 1.80 3.78
C ASN A 18 12.96 1.24 2.45
N ALA A 19 14.25 0.90 2.38
CA ALA A 19 14.85 0.37 1.16
C ALA A 19 14.37 -1.06 0.89
N ALA A 20 14.33 -1.90 1.92
CA ALA A 20 13.82 -3.25 1.85
C ALA A 20 12.30 -3.28 1.57
N LEU A 21 11.53 -2.34 2.15
CA LEU A 21 10.12 -2.16 1.82
C LEU A 21 9.92 -1.81 0.34
N ALA A 22 10.69 -0.86 -0.20
CA ALA A 22 10.58 -0.49 -1.60
C ALA A 22 10.84 -1.68 -2.53
N ALA A 23 11.88 -2.46 -2.24
CA ALA A 23 12.22 -3.65 -3.02
C ALA A 23 11.12 -4.71 -2.97
N GLU A 24 10.55 -4.98 -1.78
CA GLU A 24 9.49 -5.99 -1.65
C GLU A 24 8.16 -5.53 -2.27
N ILE A 25 7.83 -4.24 -2.17
CA ILE A 25 6.68 -3.65 -2.88
C ILE A 25 6.86 -3.76 -4.40
N GLN A 26 8.06 -3.51 -4.92
CA GLN A 26 8.33 -3.65 -6.35
C GLN A 26 8.14 -5.11 -6.81
N ARG A 27 8.57 -6.09 -6.01
CA ARG A 27 8.30 -7.52 -6.27
C ARG A 27 6.82 -7.85 -6.23
N LEU A 28 6.07 -7.32 -5.26
CA LEU A 28 4.63 -7.51 -5.16
C LEU A 28 3.91 -6.93 -6.38
N LYS A 29 4.31 -5.73 -6.81
CA LYS A 29 3.80 -5.07 -8.01
C LYS A 29 4.07 -5.89 -9.28
N GLN A 30 5.28 -6.40 -9.46
CA GLN A 30 5.63 -7.31 -10.57
C GLN A 30 4.79 -8.58 -10.59
N ARG A 31 4.28 -9.03 -9.43
CA ARG A 31 3.37 -10.17 -9.30
C ARG A 31 1.88 -9.79 -9.43
N GLY A 32 1.58 -8.57 -9.87
CA GLY A 32 0.21 -8.08 -10.06
C GLY A 32 -0.50 -7.73 -8.75
N THR A 33 0.23 -7.45 -7.67
CA THR A 33 -0.40 -6.94 -6.44
C THR A 33 -0.81 -5.49 -6.65
N ALA A 34 -2.10 -5.21 -6.43
CA ALA A 34 -2.63 -3.85 -6.52
C ALA A 34 -2.06 -2.93 -5.44
N PHE A 35 -2.12 -1.62 -5.68
CA PHE A 35 -1.59 -0.58 -4.77
C PHE A 35 -2.06 -0.75 -3.32
N LEU A 36 -3.36 -0.99 -3.12
CA LEU A 36 -3.96 -1.24 -1.80
C LEU A 36 -3.35 -2.47 -1.10
N GLY A 37 -2.99 -3.50 -1.86
CA GLY A 37 -2.28 -4.66 -1.34
C GLY A 37 -0.88 -4.29 -0.84
N CYS A 38 -0.15 -3.46 -1.55
CA CYS A 38 1.15 -2.96 -1.11
C CYS A 38 1.05 -2.12 0.17
N ILE A 39 0.01 -1.29 0.31
CA ILE A 39 -0.28 -0.55 1.55
C ILE A 39 -0.54 -1.54 2.71
N ALA A 40 -1.36 -2.56 2.47
CA ALA A 40 -1.67 -3.57 3.48
C ALA A 40 -0.43 -4.36 3.93
N PHE A 41 0.51 -4.61 3.00
CA PHE A 41 1.81 -5.20 3.31
C PHE A 41 2.63 -4.31 4.25
N VAL A 42 2.80 -3.03 3.89
CA VAL A 42 3.56 -2.05 4.69
C VAL A 42 2.94 -1.90 6.08
N GLN A 43 1.61 -1.80 6.15
CA GLN A 43 0.87 -1.69 7.41
C GLN A 43 1.18 -2.88 8.34
N ALA A 44 1.09 -4.11 7.82
CA ALA A 44 1.29 -5.32 8.60
C ALA A 44 2.76 -5.54 8.98
N ASN A 45 3.71 -5.25 8.09
CA ASN A 45 5.13 -5.44 8.37
C ASN A 45 5.66 -4.42 9.40
N ARG A 46 5.27 -3.14 9.28
CA ARG A 46 5.70 -2.07 10.18
C ARG A 46 4.85 -1.94 11.44
N ARG A 47 3.69 -2.62 11.49
CA ARG A 47 2.71 -2.56 12.59
C ARG A 47 2.27 -1.11 12.89
N ILE A 48 1.96 -0.38 11.82
CA ILE A 48 1.55 1.03 11.87
C ILE A 48 0.08 1.19 11.46
N SER A 49 -0.48 2.38 11.65
CA SER A 49 -1.84 2.69 11.19
C SER A 49 -1.96 2.64 9.66
N LEU A 50 -3.19 2.48 9.15
CA LEU A 50 -3.44 2.48 7.71
C LEU A 50 -3.02 3.81 7.06
N ASN A 51 -3.28 4.94 7.73
CA ASN A 51 -2.90 6.26 7.24
C ASN A 51 -1.38 6.44 7.17
N GLU A 52 -0.63 5.95 8.17
CA GLU A 52 0.83 5.96 8.12
C GLU A 52 1.35 5.04 7.03
N ALA A 53 0.79 3.84 6.88
CA ALA A 53 1.15 2.92 5.81
C ALA A 53 0.91 3.51 4.42
N LYS A 54 -0.22 4.21 4.22
CA LYS A 54 -0.52 4.94 2.98
C LYS A 54 0.56 5.97 2.68
N ARG A 55 0.85 6.87 3.64
CA ARG A 55 1.88 7.92 3.48
C ARG A 55 3.26 7.33 3.19
N LEU A 56 3.65 6.30 3.95
CA LEU A 56 4.93 5.64 3.75
C LEU A 56 5.00 5.00 2.36
N THR A 57 3.98 4.24 1.95
CA THR A 57 3.93 3.59 0.63
C THR A 57 4.03 4.62 -0.51
N LEU A 58 3.35 5.77 -0.39
CA LEU A 58 3.42 6.87 -1.35
C LEU A 58 4.81 7.55 -1.38
N SER A 59 5.55 7.57 -0.27
CA SER A 59 6.91 8.10 -0.24
C SER A 59 7.97 7.16 -0.83
N LEU A 60 7.68 5.86 -0.97
CA LEU A 60 8.64 4.89 -1.47
C LEU A 60 8.84 5.03 -3.00
N PRO A 61 10.06 4.79 -3.51
CA PRO A 61 10.37 4.83 -4.93
C PRO A 61 9.93 3.55 -5.66
N ALA A 62 8.75 3.02 -5.36
CA ALA A 62 8.21 1.80 -5.96
C ALA A 62 7.07 2.04 -6.96
N PHE A 63 6.48 3.25 -6.92
CA PHE A 63 5.39 3.68 -7.78
C PHE A 63 5.77 4.97 -8.50
N SER A 64 5.32 5.11 -9.75
CA SER A 64 5.48 6.35 -10.52
C SER A 64 4.58 7.45 -9.98
N THR A 65 4.84 8.69 -10.39
CA THR A 65 4.00 9.84 -10.01
C THR A 65 2.56 9.65 -10.47
N GLU A 66 2.36 9.10 -11.67
CA GLU A 66 1.05 8.84 -12.26
C GLU A 66 0.27 7.78 -11.48
N GLU A 67 0.94 6.70 -11.05
CA GLU A 67 0.32 5.65 -10.23
C GLU A 67 -0.14 6.19 -8.86
N LYS A 68 0.66 7.07 -8.26
CA LYS A 68 0.33 7.72 -6.99
C LYS A 68 -0.85 8.67 -7.17
N ALA A 69 -0.84 9.50 -8.21
CA ALA A 69 -1.92 10.43 -8.51
C ALA A 69 -3.25 9.69 -8.80
N ALA A 70 -3.20 8.60 -9.58
CA ALA A 70 -4.38 7.78 -9.87
C ALA A 70 -4.98 7.15 -8.60
N PHE A 71 -4.12 6.67 -7.69
CA PHE A 71 -4.57 6.15 -6.39
C PHE A 71 -5.24 7.24 -5.53
N GLU A 72 -4.61 8.41 -5.42
CA GLU A 72 -5.17 9.53 -4.64
C GLU A 72 -6.49 10.03 -5.21
N GLN A 73 -6.61 10.13 -6.54
CA GLN A 73 -7.85 10.47 -7.21
C GLN A 73 -8.95 9.44 -6.92
N ALA A 74 -8.63 8.14 -6.98
CA ALA A 74 -9.59 7.09 -6.64
C ALA A 74 -10.08 7.20 -5.18
N CYS A 75 -9.18 7.54 -4.24
CA CYS A 75 -9.57 7.81 -2.85
C CYS A 75 -10.49 9.02 -2.73
N GLN A 76 -10.23 10.10 -3.46
CA GLN A 76 -11.06 11.31 -3.44
C GLN A 76 -12.45 11.06 -4.00
N ILE A 77 -12.55 10.34 -5.13
CA ILE A 77 -13.83 9.96 -5.74
C ILE A 77 -14.65 9.14 -4.74
N MET A 78 -14.05 8.08 -4.19
CA MET A 78 -14.72 7.19 -3.24
C MET A 78 -15.18 7.95 -1.98
N GLN A 79 -14.36 8.88 -1.47
CA GLN A 79 -14.76 9.71 -0.33
C GLN A 79 -15.94 10.62 -0.66
N ALA A 80 -15.93 11.26 -1.83
CA ALA A 80 -17.01 12.12 -2.27
C ALA A 80 -18.33 11.35 -2.47
N GLU A 81 -18.26 10.12 -2.98
CA GLU A 81 -19.44 9.24 -3.12
C GLU A 81 -20.02 8.87 -1.74
N PHE A 82 -19.18 8.47 -0.78
CA PHE A 82 -19.67 8.16 0.57
C PHE A 82 -20.22 9.38 1.33
N GLU A 83 -19.65 10.56 1.13
CA GLU A 83 -20.17 11.80 1.74
C GLU A 83 -21.55 12.17 1.17
N GLN A 84 -21.82 11.91 -0.10
CA GLN A 84 -23.12 12.16 -0.74
C GLN A 84 -24.23 11.20 -0.27
N GLU A 85 -23.89 10.07 0.34
CA GLU A 85 -24.85 9.11 0.92
C GLU A 85 -25.34 9.52 2.32
N THR A 86 -24.89 10.67 2.86
CA THR A 86 -25.21 11.19 4.20
C THR A 86 -26.03 12.48 4.15
#